data_AF-A0A2M7MZ29-F1
#
_entry.id   AF-A0A2M7MZ29-F1
#
_cell.length_a   1.000
_cell.length_b   1.000
_cell.length_c   1.000
_cell.angle_alpha   90.00
_cell.angle_beta   90.00
_cell.angle_gamma   90.00
#
_symmetry.space_group_name_H-M   'P 1'
#
loop_
_entity.id
_entity.type
_entity.pdbx_description
1 polymer ?
#
loop_
_entity_poly.entity_id
_entity_poly.type
_entity_poly.pdbx_seq_one_letter_code
_entity_poly.pdbx_strand_id
1 'polypeptide(L)'
;MDQITSLIKFRNPYGNQEIELQQAVYEAGGTPMLRLRIRERGARFTIFDIDPATAKFWAEAMLKWATPLAADNPPPHLPPPPAED
;
A
#
# COMPACT_ATOMS: atom_id res chain seq x y z
N MET A 1 -1.95 12.98 -20.18
CA MET A 1 -1.61 13.24 -18.77
C MET A 1 -1.70 11.95 -18.00
N ASP A 2 -0.77 11.69 -17.09
CA ASP A 2 -0.82 10.53 -16.21
C ASP A 2 -2.09 10.54 -15.36
N GLN A 3 -2.68 9.36 -15.15
CA GLN A 3 -3.83 9.19 -14.27
C GLN A 3 -3.39 8.49 -12.98
N ILE A 4 -3.64 9.15 -11.85
CA ILE A 4 -3.38 8.61 -10.52
C ILE A 4 -4.72 8.38 -9.82
N THR A 5 -4.99 7.14 -9.44
CA THR A 5 -6.18 6.75 -8.68
C THR A 5 -5.74 6.33 -7.28
N SER A 6 -6.24 7.01 -6.24
CA SER A 6 -6.00 6.59 -4.85
C SER A 6 -6.78 5.30 -4.57
N LEU A 7 -6.10 4.28 -4.03
CA LEU A 7 -6.71 3.00 -3.69
C LEU A 7 -7.03 2.92 -2.20
N ILE A 8 -6.05 3.25 -1.35
CA ILE A 8 -6.22 3.29 0.11
C ILE A 8 -5.19 4.21 0.75
N LYS A 9 -5.58 4.85 1.86
CA LYS A 9 -4.69 5.61 2.73
C LYS A 9 -4.83 5.14 4.17
N PHE A 10 -3.71 4.91 4.84
CA PHE A 10 -3.67 4.48 6.24
C PHE A 10 -2.41 5.00 6.94
N ARG A 11 -2.34 4.83 8.27
CA ARG A 11 -1.21 5.27 9.09
C ARG A 11 -0.49 4.06 9.67
N ASN A 12 0.82 4.00 9.47
CA ASN A 12 1.68 3.07 10.20
C ASN A 12 1.96 3.67 11.60
N PRO A 13 1.56 3.02 12.70
CA PRO A 13 1.75 3.55 14.05
C PRO A 13 3.23 3.62 14.41
N TYR A 14 4.04 2.72 13.84
CA TYR A 14 5.49 2.75 13.99
C TYR A 14 6.05 3.83 13.06
N GLY A 15 6.71 4.84 13.64
CA GLY A 15 7.33 5.92 12.88
C GLY A 15 6.38 7.03 12.40
N ASN A 16 5.08 6.94 12.71
CA ASN A 16 4.07 7.94 12.34
C ASN A 16 4.04 8.25 10.83
N GLN A 17 4.12 7.22 10.00
CA GLN A 17 4.13 7.36 8.55
C GLN A 17 2.70 7.35 8.02
N GLU A 18 2.37 8.27 7.12
CA GLU A 18 1.16 8.15 6.30
C GLU A 18 1.50 7.38 5.03
N ILE A 19 0.78 6.29 4.78
CA ILE A 19 0.97 5.43 3.62
C ILE A 19 -0.25 5.58 2.72
N GLU A 20 -0.01 5.74 1.43
CA GLU A 20 -1.04 5.73 0.39
C GLU A 20 -0.62 4.77 -0.72
N LEU A 21 -1.53 3.87 -1.09
CA LEU A 21 -1.42 3.06 -2.30
C LEU A 21 -2.21 3.72 -3.42
N GLN A 22 -1.61 3.83 -4.60
CA GLN A 22 -2.20 4.45 -5.77
C GLN A 22 -2.03 3.54 -6.99
N GLN A 23 -3.01 3.51 -7.88
CA GLN A 23 -2.79 3.03 -9.24
C GLN A 23 -2.29 4.20 -10.09
N ALA A 24 -1.17 4.02 -10.78
CA ALA A 24 -0.61 4.98 -11.72
C ALA A 24 -0.70 4.42 -13.15
N VAL A 25 -1.40 5.14 -14.02
CA VAL A 25 -1.48 4.86 -15.46
C VAL A 25 -0.78 6.00 -16.19
N TYR A 26 0.34 5.67 -16.83
CA TYR A 26 1.19 6.65 -17.51
C TYR A 26 0.68 6.97 -18.91
N GLU A 27 0.77 8.24 -19.31
CA GLU A 27 0.33 8.71 -20.63
C GLU A 27 1.06 8.02 -21.78
N ALA A 28 2.33 7.68 -21.60
CA ALA A 28 3.11 6.93 -22.57
C ALA A 28 2.59 5.50 -22.82
N GLY A 29 1.56 5.07 -22.08
CA GLY A 29 1.01 3.73 -22.10
C GLY A 29 1.87 2.75 -21.31
N GLY A 30 1.58 1.45 -21.47
CA GLY A 30 2.24 0.37 -20.76
C GLY A 30 1.47 -0.15 -19.56
N THR A 31 2.15 -0.93 -18.74
CA THR A 31 1.56 -1.62 -17.58
C THR A 31 1.18 -0.60 -16.49
N PRO A 32 -0.06 -0.61 -15.99
CA PRO A 32 -0.42 0.16 -14.79
C PRO A 32 0.47 -0.24 -13.61
N MET A 33 0.99 0.73 -12.88
CA MET A 33 1.86 0.50 -11.74
C MET A 33 1.10 0.69 -10.43
N LEU A 34 1.42 -0.12 -9.43
CA LEU A 34 1.07 0.18 -8.05
C LEU A 34 2.13 1.11 -7.48
N ARG A 35 1.74 2.35 -7.20
CA ARG A 35 2.57 3.35 -6.54
C ARG A 35 2.32 3.34 -5.04
N LEU A 36 3.39 3.22 -4.28
CA LEU A 36 3.38 3.46 -2.84
C LEU A 36 3.95 4.84 -2.55
N ARG A 37 3.19 5.63 -1.79
CA ARG A 37 3.64 6.91 -1.23
C ARG A 37 3.68 6.81 0.29
N ILE A 38 4.86 6.99 0.85
CA ILE A 38 5.08 7.00 2.28
C ILE A 38 5.53 8.40 2.66
N ARG A 39 4.69 9.13 3.40
CA ARG A 39 5.03 10.43 3.98
C ARG A 39 5.56 10.19 5.39
N GLU A 40 6.80 10.61 5.61
CA GLU A 40 7.45 10.54 6.92
C GLU A 40 7.30 11.88 7.67
N ARG A 41 8.02 12.03 8.79
CA ARG A 41 8.04 13.28 9.55
C ARG A 41 8.65 14.40 8.70
N GLY A 42 7.92 15.52 8.60
CA GLY A 42 8.35 16.70 7.84
C GLY A 42 8.04 16.55 6.35
N ALA A 43 8.99 16.95 5.50
CA ALA A 43 8.84 17.00 4.04
C ALA A 43 9.45 15.80 3.30
N ARG A 44 9.74 14.69 4.00
CA ARG A 44 10.33 13.49 3.41
C ARG A 44 9.25 12.56 2.87
N PHE A 45 9.43 12.13 1.62
CA PHE A 45 8.56 11.19 0.94
C PHE A 45 9.39 10.08 0.32
N THR A 46 8.94 8.84 0.52
CA THR A 46 9.38 7.70 -0.28
C THR A 46 8.29 7.39 -1.27
N ILE A 47 8.64 7.41 -2.55
CA ILE A 47 7.75 7.02 -3.65
C ILE A 47 8.43 5.88 -4.38
N PHE A 48 7.73 4.77 -4.55
CA PHE A 48 8.21 3.66 -5.37
C PHE A 48 7.05 2.99 -6.07
N ASP A 49 7.33 2.49 -7.27
CA ASP A 49 6.35 1.86 -8.14
C ASP A 49 6.74 0.40 -8.37
N ILE A 50 5.75 -0.48 -8.35
CA ILE A 50 5.91 -1.89 -8.68
C ILE A 50 4.83 -2.31 -9.68
N ASP A 51 5.18 -3.21 -10.59
CA ASP A 51 4.25 -3.78 -11.55
C ASP A 51 3.27 -4.77 -10.86
N PRO A 52 2.18 -5.20 -11.53
CA PRO A 52 1.20 -6.10 -10.95
C PRO A 52 1.74 -7.47 -10.52
N ALA A 53 2.72 -8.03 -11.23
CA ALA A 53 3.31 -9.33 -10.87
C ALA A 53 4.16 -9.20 -9.60
N THR A 54 4.96 -8.14 -9.51
CA THR A 54 5.75 -7.81 -8.30
C THR A 54 4.83 -7.51 -7.11
N ALA A 55 3.74 -6.76 -7.31
CA ALA A 55 2.75 -6.47 -6.27
C ALA A 55 2.07 -7.74 -5.74
N LYS A 56 1.70 -8.67 -6.63
CA LYS A 56 1.13 -9.96 -6.24
C LYS A 56 2.11 -10.76 -5.38
N PHE A 57 3.36 -10.85 -5.79
CA PHE A 57 4.40 -11.54 -5.02
C PHE A 57 4.56 -10.94 -3.61
N TRP A 58 4.57 -9.61 -3.49
CA TRP A 58 4.63 -8.93 -2.19
C TRP A 58 3.43 -9.26 -1.31
N ALA A 59 2.22 -9.19 -1.85
CA ALA A 59 0.99 -9.47 -1.11
C ALA A 59 1.00 -10.90 -0.54
N GLU A 60 1.38 -11.89 -1.35
CA GLU A 60 1.48 -13.29 -0.93
C GLU A 60 2.56 -13.48 0.16
N ALA A 61 3.73 -12.86 -0.01
CA ALA A 61 4.82 -12.95 0.97
C ALA A 61 4.47 -12.29 2.31
N MET A 62 3.85 -11.09 2.27
CA MET A 62 3.40 -10.36 3.45
C MET A 62 2.30 -11.12 4.19
N LEU A 63 1.32 -11.65 3.46
CA LEU A 63 0.23 -12.43 4.05
C LEU A 63 0.78 -13.69 4.74
N LYS A 64 1.66 -14.44 4.06
CA LYS A 64 2.31 -15.63 4.64
C LYS A 64 3.04 -15.32 5.95
N TRP A 65 3.69 -14.17 6.05
CA TRP A 65 4.35 -13.73 7.28
C TRP A 65 3.35 -13.29 8.37
N ALA A 66 2.33 -12.53 8.00
CA ALA A 66 1.38 -11.93 8.95
C ALA A 66 0.37 -12.93 9.52
N THR A 67 -0.13 -13.88 8.73
CA THR A 67 -1.18 -14.82 9.13
C THR A 67 -0.94 -15.51 10.47
N PRO A 68 0.23 -16.14 10.75
CA PRO A 68 0.46 -16.78 12.05
C PRO A 68 0.66 -15.81 13.22
N LEU A 69 0.92 -14.52 12.97
CA LEU A 69 1.25 -13.52 14.00
C LEU A 69 0.07 -12.59 14.36
N ALA A 70 -0.82 -12.34 13.41
CA ALA A 70 -1.94 -11.40 13.58
C ALA A 70 -3.08 -11.96 14.44
N ALA A 71 -3.18 -13.30 14.59
CA ALA A 71 -4.24 -13.95 15.37
C ALA A 71 -4.21 -13.60 16.87
N ASP A 72 -3.04 -13.22 17.40
CA ASP A 72 -2.82 -12.99 18.83
C ASP A 72 -2.86 -11.50 19.23
N ASN A 73 -2.93 -10.57 18.26
CA ASN A 73 -2.93 -9.12 18.54
C ASN A 73 -3.60 -8.31 17.41
N PRO A 74 -4.91 -8.05 17.46
CA PRO A 74 -5.59 -7.28 16.42
C PRO A 74 -5.10 -5.82 16.43
N PRO A 75 -4.66 -5.26 15.29
CA PRO A 75 -4.10 -3.91 15.25
C PRO A 75 -5.22 -2.87 15.47
N PRO A 76 -5.13 -2.01 16.50
CA PRO A 76 -6.20 -1.08 16.88
C PRO A 76 -6.39 0.11 15.91
N HIS A 77 -5.64 0.17 14.81
CA HIS A 77 -5.45 1.37 13.99
C HIS A 77 -5.56 1.12 12.48
N LEU A 78 -5.73 -0.13 12.05
CA LEU A 78 -6.05 -0.42 10.66
C LEU A 78 -7.57 -0.29 10.46
N PRO A 79 -8.03 0.22 9.29
CA PRO A 79 -9.45 0.15 8.96
C PRO A 79 -9.90 -1.32 8.98
N PRO A 80 -11.15 -1.60 9.40
CA PRO A 80 -11.68 -2.95 9.30
C PRO A 80 -11.54 -3.43 7.85
N PRO A 81 -11.28 -4.73 7.64
CA PRO A 81 -11.27 -5.28 6.28
C PRO A 81 -12.59 -4.89 5.59
N PRO A 82 -12.55 -4.57 4.28
CA PRO A 82 -13.78 -4.31 3.54
C PRO A 82 -14.75 -5.47 3.75
N ALA A 83 -16.01 -5.16 4.03
CA ALA A 83 -17.05 -6.18 4.15
C ALA A 83 -17.08 -7.00 2.86
N GLU A 84 -17.04 -8.32 2.99
CA GLU A 84 -17.33 -9.21 1.87
C GLU A 84 -18.83 -9.08 1.56
N ASP A 85 -19.17 -8.71 0.31
CA ASP A 85 -20.55 -8.76 -0.21
C ASP A 85 -20.98 -10.21 -0.49
#